data_AF-A0A6A7RTI8-F1
#
_entry.id   AF-A0A6A7RTI8-F1
#
_cell.length_a   1.000
_cell.length_b   1.000
_cell.length_c   1.000
_cell.angle_alpha   90.00
_cell.angle_beta   90.00
_cell.angle_gamma   90.00
#
_symmetry.space_group_name_H-M   'P 1'
#
loop_
_entity.id
_entity.type
_entity.pdbx_description
1 polymer ?
#
loop_
_entity_poly.entity_id
_entity_poly.type
_entity_poly.pdbx_seq_one_letter_code
_entity_poly.pdbx_strand_id
1 'polypeptide(L)'
;GRNDAVFIPAEDGGYVLLGLRCPQPGLFEGVDWGSERVMAQTRQRLLALGLRWCELPALWDVDRPADLTRLATLPGFGANKADSPDRAHR
;
A
#
# COMPACT_ATOMS: atom_id res chain seq x y z
N GLY A 1 13.23 14.10 -13.11
CA GLY A 1 12.40 15.31 -13.34
C GLY A 1 11.59 15.61 -12.09
N ARG A 2 11.12 16.85 -11.88
CA ARG A 2 10.29 17.21 -10.70
C ARG A 2 8.87 16.69 -10.84
N ASN A 3 8.46 15.67 -10.10
CA ASN A 3 7.07 15.23 -10.10
C ASN A 3 6.22 16.08 -9.15
N ASP A 4 4.92 16.20 -9.45
CA ASP A 4 3.91 16.85 -8.61
C ASP A 4 3.33 15.86 -7.59
N ALA A 5 3.24 14.58 -7.99
CA ALA A 5 2.85 13.48 -7.13
C ALA A 5 3.82 12.28 -7.22
N VAL A 6 3.89 11.49 -6.15
CA VAL A 6 4.55 10.19 -6.12
C VAL A 6 3.63 9.18 -5.47
N PHE A 7 3.58 7.97 -6.04
CA PHE A 7 2.79 6.87 -5.51
C PHE A 7 3.64 5.63 -5.31
N ILE A 8 3.27 4.85 -4.30
CA ILE A 8 3.57 3.42 -4.24
C ILE A 8 2.21 2.72 -4.36
N PRO A 9 1.87 2.11 -5.50
CA PRO A 9 0.62 1.37 -5.65
C PRO A 9 0.53 0.22 -4.66
N ALA A 10 -0.68 -0.09 -4.21
CA ALA A 10 -0.97 -1.31 -3.46
C ALA A 10 -1.32 -2.42 -4.46
N GLU A 11 -0.99 -3.68 -4.14
CA GLU A 11 -1.34 -4.84 -4.99
C GLU A 11 -2.85 -5.02 -5.15
N ASP A 12 -3.65 -4.54 -4.19
CA ASP A 12 -5.11 -4.65 -4.17
C ASP A 12 -5.84 -3.58 -4.99
N GLY A 13 -5.10 -2.63 -5.59
CA GLY A 13 -5.63 -1.55 -6.41
C GLY A 13 -5.67 -0.17 -5.73
N GLY A 14 -5.32 -0.09 -4.44
CA GLY A 14 -5.08 1.16 -3.73
C GLY A 14 -3.66 1.72 -3.93
N TYR A 15 -3.20 2.49 -2.94
CA TYR A 15 -1.81 2.91 -2.82
C TYR A 15 -1.39 2.91 -1.36
N VAL A 16 -0.20 2.36 -1.07
CA VAL A 16 0.38 2.36 0.28
C VAL A 16 1.03 3.71 0.62
N LEU A 17 1.35 4.51 -0.40
CA LEU A 17 1.89 5.86 -0.24
C LEU A 17 1.40 6.77 -1.34
N LEU A 18 1.06 8.01 -0.94
CA LEU A 18 0.88 9.17 -1.79
C LEU A 18 1.68 10.35 -1.22
N GLY A 19 2.53 10.96 -2.04
CA GLY A 19 3.20 12.21 -1.72
C GLY A 19 2.81 13.30 -2.72
N LEU A 20 2.46 14.48 -2.23
CA LEU A 20 2.09 15.64 -3.06
C LEU A 20 3.03 16.82 -2.80
N ARG A 21 3.45 17.50 -3.86
CA ARG A 21 4.28 18.72 -3.76
C ARG A 21 3.53 19.91 -3.16
N CYS A 22 2.24 20.03 -3.50
CA CYS A 22 1.31 21.02 -3.01
C CYS A 22 -0.05 20.35 -2.79
N PRO A 23 -0.96 20.90 -1.96
CA PRO A 23 -2.32 20.37 -1.84
C PRO A 23 -3.03 20.31 -3.21
N GLN A 24 -3.66 19.18 -3.52
CA GLN A 24 -4.41 18.94 -4.76
C GLN A 24 -5.79 18.34 -4.44
N PRO A 25 -6.78 19.11 -3.94
CA PRO A 25 -8.09 18.57 -3.54
C PRO A 25 -8.80 17.82 -4.67
N GLY A 26 -8.75 18.34 -5.90
CA GLY A 26 -9.40 17.74 -7.08
C GLY A 26 -8.87 16.36 -7.46
N LEU A 27 -7.69 15.96 -6.94
CA LEU A 27 -7.14 14.62 -7.15
C LEU A 27 -7.97 13.53 -6.45
N PHE A 28 -8.67 13.90 -5.38
CA PHE A 28 -9.41 12.99 -4.51
C PHE A 28 -10.92 12.95 -4.81
N GLU A 29 -11.39 13.83 -5.68
CA GLU A 29 -12.81 13.93 -6.01
C GLU A 29 -13.25 12.72 -6.85
N GLY A 30 -14.45 12.19 -6.55
CA GLY A 30 -15.08 11.12 -7.31
C GLY A 30 -14.21 9.85 -7.46
N VAL A 31 -13.41 9.55 -6.45
CA VAL A 31 -12.72 8.27 -6.29
C VAL A 31 -13.60 7.35 -5.45
N ASP A 32 -13.78 6.12 -5.91
CA ASP A 32 -14.53 5.07 -5.21
C ASP A 32 -13.63 4.46 -4.14
N TRP A 33 -13.52 5.15 -3.01
CA TRP A 33 -12.69 4.72 -1.88
C TRP A 33 -13.07 3.34 -1.35
N GLY A 34 -12.06 2.56 -0.96
CA GLY A 34 -12.24 1.18 -0.48
C GLY A 34 -12.45 0.15 -1.59
N SER A 35 -12.13 0.49 -2.85
CA SER A 35 -12.21 -0.41 -3.99
C SER A 35 -10.85 -0.62 -4.68
N GLU A 36 -10.74 -1.70 -5.44
CA GLU A 36 -9.58 -1.99 -6.30
C GLU A 36 -9.37 -0.94 -7.42
N ARG A 37 -10.30 0.01 -7.58
CA ARG A 37 -10.27 1.01 -8.66
C ARG A 37 -9.59 2.30 -8.25
N VAL A 38 -9.22 2.46 -6.97
CA VAL A 38 -8.69 3.71 -6.42
C VAL A 38 -7.50 4.22 -7.23
N MET A 39 -6.44 3.42 -7.40
CA MET A 39 -5.24 3.87 -8.13
C MET A 39 -5.54 4.14 -9.62
N ALA A 40 -6.43 3.36 -10.24
CA ALA A 40 -6.83 3.59 -11.63
C ALA A 40 -7.58 4.92 -11.80
N GLN A 41 -8.53 5.22 -10.92
CA GLN A 41 -9.27 6.48 -10.91
C GLN A 41 -8.36 7.66 -10.58
N THR A 42 -7.43 7.50 -9.62
CA THR A 42 -6.43 8.53 -9.32
C THR A 42 -5.54 8.85 -10.53
N ARG A 43 -5.11 7.84 -11.31
CA ARG A 43 -4.38 8.08 -12.58
C ARG A 43 -5.20 8.89 -13.58
N GLN A 44 -6.50 8.59 -13.72
CA GLN A 44 -7.39 9.39 -14.58
C GLN A 44 -7.48 10.84 -14.11
N ARG A 45 -7.53 11.07 -12.80
CA ARG A 45 -7.54 12.42 -12.21
C ARG A 45 -6.22 13.15 -12.43
N LEU A 46 -5.07 12.49 -12.25
CA LEU A 46 -3.76 13.08 -12.54
C LEU A 46 -3.67 13.56 -13.99
N LEU A 47 -4.14 12.73 -14.93
CA LEU A 47 -4.21 13.08 -16.36
C LEU A 47 -5.13 14.27 -16.61
N ALA A 48 -6.35 14.25 -16.06
CA ALA A 48 -7.32 15.33 -16.22
C ALA A 48 -6.85 16.67 -15.64
N LEU A 49 -6.07 16.64 -14.56
CA LEU A 49 -5.50 17.82 -13.91
C LEU A 49 -4.15 18.25 -14.52
N GLY A 50 -3.60 17.50 -15.48
CA GLY A 50 -2.30 17.78 -16.09
C GLY A 50 -1.12 17.65 -15.13
N LEU A 51 -1.25 16.84 -14.08
CA LEU A 51 -0.21 16.64 -13.07
C LEU A 51 0.81 15.60 -13.53
N ARG A 52 2.10 15.85 -13.24
CA ARG A 52 3.16 14.87 -13.47
C ARG A 52 3.34 14.01 -12.23
N TRP A 53 3.48 12.70 -12.42
CA TRP A 53 3.76 11.80 -11.31
C TRP A 53 4.79 10.74 -11.67
N CYS A 54 5.28 10.06 -10.63
CA CYS A 54 5.94 8.77 -10.79
C CYS A 54 5.31 7.74 -9.87
N GLU A 55 5.44 6.49 -10.28
CA GLU A 55 5.05 5.33 -9.49
C GLU A 55 6.30 4.52 -9.20
N LEU A 56 6.46 4.16 -7.93
CA LEU A 56 7.44 3.16 -7.52
C LEU A 56 6.82 1.76 -7.64
N PRO A 57 7.62 0.68 -7.55
CA PRO A 57 7.08 -0.68 -7.57
C PRO A 57 5.96 -0.86 -6.54
N ALA A 58 4.92 -1.59 -6.94
CA ALA A 58 3.80 -1.86 -6.05
C ALA A 58 4.27 -2.64 -4.81
N LEU A 59 3.61 -2.37 -3.68
CA LEU A 59 3.79 -3.11 -2.44
C LEU A 59 2.47 -3.77 -2.04
N TRP A 60 2.59 -4.85 -1.28
CA TRP A 60 1.47 -5.47 -0.60
C TRP A 60 1.26 -4.79 0.76
N ASP A 61 0.03 -4.38 1.03
CA ASP A 61 -0.44 -3.94 2.34
C ASP A 61 -1.15 -5.07 3.10
N VAL A 62 -1.15 -4.96 4.43
CA VAL A 62 -1.70 -5.97 5.33
C VAL A 62 -2.97 -5.38 5.95
N ASP A 63 -4.13 -5.73 5.42
CA ASP A 63 -5.42 -5.15 5.85
C ASP A 63 -6.51 -6.20 6.12
N ARG A 64 -6.35 -7.43 5.62
CA ARG A 64 -7.29 -8.55 5.81
C ARG A 64 -6.70 -9.65 6.68
N PRO A 65 -7.55 -10.44 7.37
CA PRO A 65 -7.07 -11.59 8.15
C PRO A 65 -6.23 -12.59 7.33
N ALA A 66 -6.55 -12.77 6.04
CA ALA A 66 -5.81 -13.68 5.16
C ALA A 66 -4.36 -13.24 4.90
N ASP A 67 -4.06 -11.96 5.05
CA ASP A 67 -2.71 -11.41 4.84
C ASP A 67 -1.71 -11.91 5.88
N LEU A 68 -2.17 -12.31 7.06
CA LEU A 68 -1.32 -12.87 8.11
C LEU A 68 -0.58 -14.13 7.65
N THR A 69 -1.17 -14.92 6.74
CA THR A 69 -0.51 -16.11 6.19
C THR A 69 0.72 -15.72 5.36
N ARG A 70 0.60 -14.71 4.48
CA ARG A 70 1.75 -14.19 3.72
C ARG A 70 2.74 -13.47 4.64
N LEU A 71 2.26 -12.73 5.64
CA LEU A 71 3.11 -12.00 6.59
C LEU A 71 4.04 -12.96 7.33
N ALA A 72 3.51 -14.09 7.80
CA ALA A 72 4.28 -15.11 8.52
C ALA A 72 5.39 -15.76 7.68
N THR A 73 5.36 -15.62 6.35
CA THR A 73 6.45 -16.10 5.48
C THR A 73 7.64 -15.13 5.42
N LEU A 74 7.48 -13.88 5.88
CA LEU A 74 8.55 -12.88 5.87
C LEU A 74 9.52 -13.08 7.05
N PRO A 75 10.83 -12.85 6.84
CA PRO A 75 11.81 -12.88 7.91
C PRO A 75 11.44 -11.92 9.05
N GLY A 76 11.48 -12.41 10.29
CA GLY A 76 11.12 -11.62 11.49
C GLY A 76 9.63 -11.60 11.84
N PHE A 77 8.75 -12.13 10.97
CA PHE A 77 7.31 -12.25 11.22
C PHE A 77 6.83 -13.70 11.36
N GLY A 78 7.63 -14.68 10.93
CA GLY A 78 7.41 -16.09 11.24
C GLY A 78 7.48 -16.36 12.74
N ALA A 79 6.72 -17.36 13.21
CA ALA A 79 6.70 -17.75 14.61
C ALA A 79 8.13 -17.92 15.15
N ASN A 80 8.49 -17.10 16.14
CA ASN A 80 9.60 -17.42 17.02
C ASN A 80 9.31 -18.80 17.60
N LYS A 81 10.31 -19.67 17.55
CA LYS A 81 10.33 -21.06 18.01
C LYS A 81 10.08 -21.12 19.53
N ALA A 82 8.86 -20.82 19.98
CA ALA A 82 8.39 -21.02 21.35
C ALA A 82 7.72 -22.40 21.54
N ASP A 83 7.72 -23.24 20.49
CA ASP A 83 7.73 -24.69 20.65
C ASP A 83 9.17 -25.12 21.03
N SER A 84 9.55 -24.86 22.28
CA SER A 84 10.57 -25.65 22.96
C SER A 84 9.85 -26.45 24.04
N PRO A 85 9.77 -27.79 23.96
CA PRO A 85 9.10 -28.60 24.96
C PRO A 85 9.89 -28.72 26.28
N ASP A 86 10.84 -27.83 26.56
CA ASP A 86 11.82 -27.97 27.64
C ASP A 86 11.71 -26.86 28.71
N ARG A 87 10.50 -26.72 29.27
CA ARG A 87 10.31 -26.13 30.60
C ARG A 87 9.52 -27.08 31.49
N ALA A 88 10.00 -28.32 31.58
CA ALA A 88 9.94 -29.06 32.82
C ALA A 88 11.18 -28.67 33.63
N HIS A 89 11.01 -28.45 34.93
CA HIS A 89 12.06 -28.18 35.94
C HIS A 89 12.58 -26.73 36.03
N ARG A 90 11.87 -25.89 36.79
CA ARG A 90 12.29 -25.46 38.14
C ARG A 90 11.19 -24.64 38.81
#